data_AF-A0A3D5JIF8-F1
#
_entry.id   AF-A0A3D5JIF8-F1
#
_cell.length_a   1.000
_cell.length_b   1.000
_cell.length_c   1.000
_cell.angle_alpha   90.00
_cell.angle_beta   90.00
_cell.angle_gamma   90.00
#
_symmetry.space_group_name_H-M   'P 1'
#
loop_
_entity.id
_entity.type
_entity.pdbx_description
1 polymer ?
#
loop_
_entity_poly.entity_id
_entity_poly.type
_entity_poly.pdbx_seq_one_letter_code
_entity_poly.pdbx_strand_id
1 'polypeptide(L)'
;HEHGHDEFASHVIELGAVDDAEAFQAEVAAMASAFGVLRAKGRVSVAGKALPFVVQAVGRRVDGYFARDNEAVAGRLVVIGMAGLDAGAIATRLGGKVIEADASS
;
A
#
# COMPACT_ATOMS: atom_id res chain seq x y z
N HIS A 1 22.02 -3.32 24.57
CA HIS A 1 21.79 -4.02 23.30
C HIS A 1 20.63 -3.29 22.65
N GLU A 2 20.91 -2.25 21.87
CA GLU A 2 19.88 -1.53 21.11
C GLU A 2 19.71 -2.27 19.79
N HIS A 3 18.55 -2.89 19.63
CA HIS A 3 18.18 -3.61 18.43
C HIS A 3 17.82 -2.57 17.36
N GLY A 4 18.49 -2.62 16.20
CA GLY A 4 18.26 -1.72 15.06
C GLY A 4 16.86 -1.87 14.47
N HIS A 5 15.87 -1.22 15.08
CA HIS A 5 14.49 -1.18 14.60
C HIS A 5 14.07 0.18 14.05
N ASP A 6 14.95 1.19 14.05
CA ASP A 6 14.69 2.53 13.51
C ASP A 6 15.05 2.67 12.01
N GLU A 7 15.37 1.57 11.32
CA GLU A 7 15.77 1.66 9.91
C GLU A 7 14.57 1.73 8.97
N PHE A 8 13.40 1.23 9.40
CA PHE A 8 12.23 1.09 8.54
C PHE A 8 11.00 1.76 9.14
N ALA A 9 10.28 2.49 8.30
CA ALA A 9 8.98 3.07 8.63
C ALA A 9 7.86 2.28 7.96
N SER A 10 6.81 1.96 8.73
CA SER A 10 5.60 1.35 8.22
C SER A 10 4.42 2.31 8.36
N HIS A 11 3.65 2.46 7.28
CA HIS A 11 2.49 3.34 7.26
C HIS A 11 1.30 2.64 6.61
N VAL A 12 0.12 2.85 7.19
CA VAL A 12 -1.15 2.37 6.64
C VAL A 12 -1.86 3.53 5.97
N ILE A 13 -2.16 3.34 4.70
CA ILE A 13 -2.88 4.29 3.86
C ILE A 13 -4.27 3.72 3.62
N GLU A 14 -5.27 4.47 4.06
CA GLU A 14 -6.65 4.25 3.69
C GLU A 14 -6.88 4.73 2.27
N LEU A 15 -7.47 3.86 1.46
CA LEU A 15 -7.78 4.06 0.05
C LEU A 15 -9.27 3.83 -0.17
N GLY A 16 -9.85 4.62 -1.06
CA GLY A 16 -11.21 4.40 -1.54
C GLY A 16 -11.31 3.21 -2.49
N ALA A 17 -12.47 3.11 -3.14
CA ALA A 17 -12.61 2.24 -4.30
C ALA A 17 -11.78 2.80 -5.46
N VAL A 18 -11.02 1.93 -6.13
CA VAL A 18 -10.25 2.26 -7.34
C VAL A 18 -11.07 1.86 -8.57
N ASP A 19 -11.00 2.64 -9.64
CA ASP A 19 -11.70 2.31 -10.88
C ASP A 19 -11.09 1.08 -11.58
N ASP A 20 -9.75 0.99 -11.57
CA ASP A 20 -9.01 -0.04 -12.29
C ASP A 20 -7.84 -0.60 -11.47
N ALA A 21 -7.73 -1.92 -11.41
CA ALA A 21 -6.70 -2.62 -10.64
C ALA A 21 -5.31 -2.51 -11.30
N GLU A 22 -5.22 -2.59 -12.63
CA GLU A 22 -3.95 -2.51 -13.35
C GLU A 22 -3.39 -1.08 -13.27
N ALA A 23 -4.26 -0.07 -13.42
CA ALA A 23 -3.87 1.33 -13.22
C ALA A 23 -3.34 1.57 -11.80
N PHE A 24 -4.01 0.99 -10.80
CA PHE A 24 -3.56 1.07 -9.41
C PHE A 24 -2.20 0.37 -9.21
N GLN A 25 -1.98 -0.80 -9.81
CA GLN A 25 -0.67 -1.48 -9.75
C GLN A 25 0.45 -0.63 -10.38
N ALA A 26 0.18 0.02 -11.50
CA ALA A 26 1.14 0.92 -12.15
C ALA A 26 1.48 2.12 -11.26
N GLU A 27 0.48 2.71 -10.59
CA GLU A 27 0.68 3.81 -9.65
C GLU A 27 1.49 3.38 -8.42
N VAL A 28 1.24 2.19 -7.88
CA VAL A 28 2.04 1.62 -6.79
C VAL A 28 3.49 1.40 -7.25
N ALA A 29 3.73 0.93 -8.47
CA ALA A 29 5.08 0.75 -8.99
C ALA A 29 5.82 2.09 -9.14
N ALA A 30 5.14 3.11 -9.66
CA ALA A 30 5.67 4.46 -9.82
C ALA A 30 6.00 5.10 -8.46
N MET A 31 5.08 5.01 -7.49
CA MET A 31 5.29 5.45 -6.12
C MET A 31 6.47 4.73 -5.48
N ALA A 32 6.58 3.40 -5.65
CA ALA A 32 7.66 2.65 -5.02
C ALA A 32 9.03 3.06 -5.56
N SER A 33 9.13 3.37 -6.85
CA SER A 33 10.34 3.91 -7.44
C SER A 33 10.64 5.36 -7.03
N ALA A 34 9.60 6.19 -6.86
CA ALA A 34 9.77 7.61 -6.54
C ALA A 34 10.11 7.86 -5.07
N PHE A 35 9.48 7.13 -4.15
CA PHE A 35 9.62 7.30 -2.70
C PHE A 35 10.55 6.27 -2.04
N GLY A 36 11.08 5.31 -2.81
CA GLY A 36 11.96 4.27 -2.25
C GLY A 36 11.21 3.28 -1.35
N VAL A 37 9.96 2.96 -1.68
CA VAL A 37 9.19 1.96 -0.93
C VAL A 37 9.78 0.59 -1.16
N LEU A 38 10.14 -0.09 -0.08
CA LEU A 38 10.73 -1.42 -0.11
C LEU A 38 9.67 -2.48 -0.31
N ARG A 39 8.52 -2.32 0.36
CA ARG A 39 7.40 -3.24 0.28
C ARG A 39 6.09 -2.48 0.41
N ALA A 40 5.09 -2.85 -0.39
CA ALA A 40 3.72 -2.44 -0.17
C ALA A 40 2.81 -3.68 -0.18
N LYS A 41 1.77 -3.71 0.65
CA LYS A 41 0.76 -4.76 0.61
C LYS A 41 -0.56 -4.18 1.04
N GLY A 42 -1.60 -4.43 0.26
CA GLY A 42 -2.90 -3.87 0.54
C GLY A 42 -4.02 -4.62 -0.13
N ARG A 43 -5.23 -4.22 0.24
CA ARG A 43 -6.45 -4.63 -0.43
C ARG A 43 -7.19 -3.38 -0.84
N VAL A 44 -7.66 -3.32 -2.07
CA VAL A 44 -8.45 -2.20 -2.59
C VAL A 44 -9.73 -2.72 -3.21
N SER A 45 -10.83 -2.00 -3.00
CA SER A 45 -12.09 -2.29 -3.67
C SER A 45 -11.98 -1.81 -5.10
N VAL A 46 -12.36 -2.62 -6.08
CA VAL A 46 -12.34 -2.22 -7.50
C VAL A 46 -13.78 -1.95 -7.94
N ALA A 47 -14.02 -0.79 -8.56
CA ALA A 47 -15.34 -0.43 -9.06
C ALA A 47 -15.85 -1.49 -10.05
N GLY A 48 -17.09 -1.93 -9.87
CA GLY A 48 -17.69 -2.98 -10.71
C GLY A 48 -17.20 -4.41 -10.40
N LYS A 49 -16.38 -4.62 -9.36
CA LYS A 49 -16.00 -5.96 -8.88
C LYS A 49 -16.57 -6.22 -7.50
N ALA A 50 -17.13 -7.42 -7.32
CA ALA A 50 -17.65 -7.86 -6.02
C ALA A 50 -16.52 -8.24 -5.02
N LEU A 51 -15.34 -8.58 -5.54
CA LEU A 51 -14.20 -9.04 -4.75
C LEU A 51 -13.12 -7.95 -4.71
N PRO A 52 -12.49 -7.71 -3.54
CA PRO A 52 -11.40 -6.76 -3.44
C PRO A 52 -10.14 -7.30 -4.14
N PHE A 53 -9.34 -6.40 -4.69
CA PHE A 53 -8.06 -6.70 -5.30
C PHE A 53 -6.96 -6.62 -4.25
N VAL A 54 -6.24 -7.72 -4.08
CA VAL A 54 -5.06 -7.80 -3.22
C VAL A 54 -3.86 -7.38 -4.05
N VAL A 55 -3.18 -6.30 -3.63
CA VAL A 55 -1.92 -5.85 -4.23
C VAL A 55 -0.76 -6.16 -3.29
N GLN A 56 0.37 -6.56 -3.88
CA GLN A 56 1.64 -6.68 -3.19
C GLN A 56 2.76 -6.14 -4.08
N ALA A 57 3.59 -5.29 -3.53
CA ALA A 57 4.75 -4.72 -4.20
C ALA A 57 6.01 -5.02 -3.40
N VAL A 58 7.08 -5.33 -4.12
CA VAL A 58 8.44 -5.43 -3.59
C VAL A 58 9.33 -4.58 -4.48
N GLY A 59 9.72 -3.41 -3.97
CA GLY A 59 10.29 -2.33 -4.77
C GLY A 59 9.43 -2.03 -5.99
N ARG A 60 10.03 -2.04 -7.18
CA ARG A 60 9.35 -1.79 -8.45
C ARG A 60 8.46 -2.93 -8.96
N ARG A 61 8.55 -4.12 -8.37
CA ARG A 61 7.78 -5.29 -8.83
C ARG A 61 6.46 -5.33 -8.09
N VAL A 62 5.39 -5.05 -8.82
CA VAL A 62 4.02 -5.11 -8.30
C VAL A 62 3.34 -6.37 -8.85
N ASP A 63 2.66 -7.07 -7.96
CA ASP A 63 1.88 -8.26 -8.23
C ASP A 63 0.52 -8.10 -7.55
N GLY A 64 -0.50 -8.80 -8.03
CA GLY A 64 -1.82 -8.67 -7.45
C GLY A 64 -2.81 -9.68 -8.00
N TYR A 65 -3.83 -9.96 -7.20
CA TYR A 65 -4.84 -10.96 -7.49
C TYR A 65 -6.14 -10.62 -6.78
N PHE A 66 -7.27 -11.04 -7.32
CA PHE A 66 -8.56 -10.89 -6.64
C PHE A 66 -8.62 -11.80 -5.41
N ALA A 67 -9.07 -11.25 -4.28
CA ALA A 67 -9.28 -12.02 -3.07
C ALA A 67 -10.32 -13.14 -3.31
N ARG A 68 -10.20 -14.24 -2.58
CA ARG A 68 -11.18 -15.33 -2.65
C ARG A 68 -12.51 -14.99 -1.98
N ASP A 69 -12.47 -14.09 -0.99
CA ASP A 69 -13.61 -13.67 -0.19
C ASP A 69 -13.55 -12.18 0.12
N ASN A 70 -14.71 -11.58 0.43
CA ASN A 70 -14.85 -10.15 0.74
C ASN A 70 -14.87 -9.83 2.25
N GLU A 71 -14.74 -10.82 3.12
CA GLU A 71 -14.77 -10.62 4.59
C GLU A 71 -13.59 -9.78 5.09
N ALA A 72 -12.50 -9.72 4.33
CA ALA A 72 -11.31 -8.97 4.70
C ALA A 72 -11.47 -7.48 4.37
N VAL A 73 -11.12 -6.62 5.33
CA VAL A 73 -11.13 -5.16 5.18
C VAL A 73 -10.35 -4.74 3.92
N ALA A 74 -11.05 -4.12 2.98
CA ALA A 74 -10.51 -3.50 1.79
C ALA A 74 -10.32 -1.99 2.00
N GLY A 75 -9.56 -1.34 1.11
CA GLY A 75 -9.21 0.07 1.22
C GLY A 75 -8.07 0.34 2.20
N ARG A 76 -7.17 -0.64 2.43
CA ARG A 76 -5.99 -0.44 3.27
C ARG A 76 -4.75 -0.92 2.55
N LEU A 77 -3.76 -0.04 2.46
CA LEU A 77 -2.44 -0.31 1.89
C LEU A 77 -1.38 -0.03 2.95
N VAL A 78 -0.67 -1.08 3.34
CA VAL A 78 0.53 -0.96 4.18
C VAL A 78 1.72 -0.70 3.27
N VAL A 79 2.43 0.40 3.50
CA VAL A 79 3.69 0.74 2.83
C VAL A 79 4.82 0.69 3.83
N ILE A 80 5.92 0.06 3.45
CA ILE A 80 7.12 -0.13 4.27
C ILE A 80 8.30 0.40 3.48
N GLY A 81 9.02 1.36 4.05
CA GLY A 81 10.19 1.98 3.47
C GLY A 81 11.25 2.26 4.53
N MET A 82 12.27 3.02 4.15
CA MET A 82 13.27 3.52 5.11
C MET A 82 12.63 4.54 6.08
N ALA A 83 13.24 4.73 7.25
CA ALA A 83 12.88 5.81 8.15
C ALA A 83 12.95 7.18 7.44
N GLY A 84 11.89 7.97 7.60
CA GLY A 84 11.71 9.23 6.87
C GLY A 84 10.89 9.13 5.57
N LEU A 85 10.23 7.99 5.30
CA LEU A 85 9.31 7.84 4.18
C LEU A 85 8.16 8.86 4.22
N ASP A 86 7.97 9.62 3.15
CA ASP A 86 6.87 10.59 3.00
C ASP A 86 5.51 9.90 2.75
N ALA A 87 4.97 9.24 3.77
CA ALA A 87 3.67 8.58 3.69
C ALA A 87 2.53 9.53 3.28
N GLY A 88 2.61 10.81 3.66
CA GLY A 88 1.62 11.82 3.26
C GLY A 88 1.64 12.10 1.74
N ALA A 89 2.83 12.17 1.15
CA ALA A 89 2.97 12.34 -0.30
C ALA A 89 2.52 11.08 -1.05
N ILE A 90 2.82 9.89 -0.51
CA ILE A 90 2.33 8.62 -1.04
C ILE A 90 0.79 8.56 -1.00
N ALA A 91 0.19 8.86 0.16
CA ALA A 91 -1.26 8.85 0.31
C ALA A 91 -1.93 9.83 -0.65
N THR A 92 -1.41 11.04 -0.76
CA THR A 92 -1.88 12.05 -1.73
C THR A 92 -1.80 11.54 -3.16
N ARG A 93 -0.69 10.89 -3.54
CA ARG A 93 -0.51 10.33 -4.87
C ARG A 93 -1.53 9.22 -5.19
N LEU A 94 -1.82 8.38 -4.21
CA LEU A 94 -2.80 7.30 -4.35
C LEU A 94 -4.26 7.77 -4.14
N GLY A 95 -4.48 9.06 -3.85
CA GLY A 95 -5.81 9.60 -3.55
C GLY A 95 -6.39 9.13 -2.19
N GLY A 96 -5.52 8.66 -1.30
CA GLY A 96 -5.86 8.15 0.03
C GLY A 96 -5.46 9.07 1.17
N LYS A 97 -5.55 8.53 2.39
CA LYS A 97 -5.15 9.21 3.64
C LYS A 97 -4.33 8.27 4.51
N VAL A 98 -3.26 8.77 5.13
CA VAL A 98 -2.52 7.98 6.13
C VAL A 98 -3.39 7.87 7.38
N ILE A 99 -3.65 6.64 7.83
CA ILE A 99 -4.49 6.36 9.02
C ILE A 99 -3.69 5.80 10.20
N GLU A 100 -2.57 5.13 9.94
CA GLU A 100 -1.64 4.68 10.99
C GLU A 100 -0.19 4.86 10.52
N ALA A 101 0.66 5.29 11.44
CA ALA A 101 2.11 5.25 11.31
C ALA A 101 2.59 4.36 12.45
N ASP A 102 3.32 3.30 12.12
CA ASP A 102 3.78 2.23 13.03
C ASP A 102 2.82 1.04 13.23
N ALA A 103 2.55 0.29 12.17
CA ALA A 103 1.83 -0.99 12.25
C ALA A 103 2.74 -2.16 12.70
N SER A 104 3.74 -1.89 13.54
CA SER A 104 4.64 -2.90 14.09
C SER A 104 4.14 -3.32 15.48
N SER A 105 3.18 -4.24 15.51
CA SER A 105 2.83 -5.02 16.70
C SER A 105 2.66 -6.48 16.36
#